data_AF-A0AAU8JA33-F1
#
_entry.id   AF-A0AAU8JA33-F1
#
_cell.length_a   1.000
_cell.length_b   1.000
_cell.length_c   1.000
_cell.angle_alpha   90.00
_cell.angle_beta   90.00
_cell.angle_gamma   90.00
#
_symmetry.space_group_name_H-M   'P 1'
#
loop_
_entity.id
_entity.type
_entity.pdbx_description
1 polymer ?
#
loop_
_entity_poly.entity_id
_entity_poly.type
_entity_poly.pdbx_seq_one_letter_code
_entity_poly.pdbx_strand_id
1 'polypeptide(L)'
;MIYDVILSRENDKYIARAKEWPQVTVSENSRDAAIPSGIASLTAGLKSQLLDYLTNQIEVVQVEIPLSTQTGNPWLDKFGWFKDDPTFDDLQAEIAAYRQDIDRQMEPDGDVA
;
A
#
# COMPACT_ATOMS: atom_id res chain seq x y z
N MET A 1 1.90 -3.11 19.73
CA MET A 1 1.67 -2.60 18.36
C MET A 1 2.39 -3.55 17.41
N ILE A 2 1.71 -4.02 16.36
CA ILE A 2 2.27 -4.95 15.37
C ILE A 2 2.51 -4.12 14.11
N TYR A 3 3.67 -4.31 13.48
CA TYR A 3 4.04 -3.62 12.25
C TYR A 3 4.32 -4.64 11.16
N ASP A 4 3.84 -4.38 9.96
CA ASP A 4 4.17 -5.17 8.78
C ASP A 4 5.62 -4.88 8.39
N VAL A 5 6.41 -5.93 8.15
CA VAL A 5 7.81 -5.82 7.73
C VAL A 5 7.94 -6.32 6.30
N ILE A 6 8.52 -5.49 5.44
CA ILE A 6 8.87 -5.84 4.08
C ILE A 6 10.30 -6.37 4.09
N LEU A 7 10.49 -7.60 3.61
CA LEU A 7 11.79 -8.21 3.38
C LEU A 7 12.10 -8.16 1.89
N SER A 8 13.26 -7.63 1.54
CA SER A 8 13.75 -7.53 0.17
C SER A 8 15.21 -7.97 0.09
N ARG A 9 15.67 -8.36 -1.10
CA ARG A 9 17.07 -8.74 -1.34
C ARG A 9 17.65 -7.87 -2.45
N GLU A 10 18.77 -7.22 -2.17
CA GLU A 10 19.46 -6.33 -3.10
C GLU A 10 20.99 -6.52 -2.96
N ASN A 11 21.70 -6.71 -4.08
CA ASN A 11 23.17 -6.90 -4.10
C ASN A 11 23.67 -7.94 -3.08
N ASP A 12 23.00 -9.10 -3.00
CA ASP A 12 23.26 -10.19 -2.04
C ASP A 12 23.10 -9.85 -0.55
N LYS A 13 22.45 -8.73 -0.23
CA LYS A 13 22.08 -8.35 1.13
C LYS A 13 20.58 -8.51 1.32
N TYR A 14 20.19 -8.90 2.53
CA TYR A 14 18.80 -8.92 2.94
C TYR A 14 18.49 -7.62 3.66
N ILE A 15 17.38 -6.99 3.28
CA ILE A 15 16.95 -5.68 3.77
C ILE A 15 15.56 -5.83 4.36
N ALA A 16 15.42 -5.47 5.64
CA ALA A 16 14.15 -5.36 6.34
C ALA A 16 13.74 -3.90 6.50
N ARG A 17 12.46 -3.61 6.28
CA ARG A 17 11.87 -2.26 6.34
C ARG A 17 10.49 -2.31 6.99
N ALA A 18 10.17 -1.35 7.84
CA ALA A 18 8.80 -1.20 8.33
C ALA A 18 7.93 -0.59 7.22
N LYS A 19 6.76 -1.18 6.95
CA LYS A 19 5.88 -0.77 5.84
C LYS A 19 5.44 0.70 5.95
N GLU A 20 5.14 1.15 7.16
CA GLU A 20 4.67 2.50 7.47
C GLU A 20 5.80 3.53 7.50
N TRP A 21 7.05 3.07 7.66
CA TRP A 21 8.24 3.90 7.86
C TRP A 21 9.41 3.40 6.99
N PRO A 22 9.35 3.59 5.66
CA PRO A 22 10.35 3.06 4.73
C PRO A 22 11.78 3.57 4.97
N GLN A 23 11.93 4.68 5.70
CA GLN A 23 13.21 5.24 6.13
C GLN A 23 13.90 4.42 7.23
N VAL A 24 13.17 3.62 8.01
CA VAL A 24 13.74 2.75 9.05
C VAL A 24 14.08 1.41 8.42
N THR A 25 15.37 1.13 8.26
CA THR A 25 15.84 -0.04 7.53
C THR A 25 17.07 -0.68 8.15
N VAL A 26 17.10 -2.00 8.15
CA VAL A 26 18.24 -2.82 8.58
C VAL A 26 18.63 -3.73 7.44
N SER A 27 19.94 -3.83 7.18
CA SER A 27 20.49 -4.71 6.15
C SER A 27 21.51 -5.66 6.75
N GLU A 28 21.49 -6.92 6.35
CA GLU A 28 22.49 -7.93 6.72
C GLU A 28 23.12 -8.57 5.49
N ASN A 29 24.42 -8.87 5.62
CA ASN A 29 25.25 -9.49 4.57
C ASN A 29 25.33 -11.03 4.69
N SER A 30 24.71 -11.62 5.72
CA SER A 30 24.92 -13.05 6.03
C SER A 30 24.09 -13.97 5.14
N ARG A 31 24.71 -15.05 4.67
CA ARG A 31 24.04 -16.18 3.99
C ARG A 31 22.93 -16.81 4.84
N ASP A 32 22.97 -16.64 6.17
CA ASP A 32 21.97 -17.12 7.12
C ASP A 32 20.70 -16.25 7.21
N ALA A 33 20.66 -15.10 6.54
CA ALA A 33 19.51 -14.19 6.55
C ALA A 33 18.20 -14.79 5.97
N ALA A 34 18.30 -15.87 5.17
CA ALA A 34 17.16 -16.64 4.67
C ALA A 34 16.70 -17.77 5.60
N ILE A 35 17.46 -18.06 6.67
CA ILE A 35 17.12 -19.05 7.69
C ILE A 35 16.29 -18.33 8.78
N PRO A 36 15.36 -19.01 9.47
CA PRO A 36 14.57 -18.39 10.55
C PRO A 36 15.39 -17.56 11.57
N SER A 37 16.64 -17.92 11.84
CA SER A 37 17.56 -17.18 12.70
C SER A 37 17.99 -15.81 12.15
N GLY A 38 18.16 -15.70 10.84
CA GLY A 38 18.53 -14.45 10.18
C GLY A 38 17.37 -13.48 10.02
N ILE A 39 16.16 -13.99 9.72
CA ILE A 39 14.93 -13.19 9.76
C ILE A 39 14.69 -12.66 11.18
N ALA A 40 14.95 -13.46 12.21
CA ALA A 40 14.87 -13.03 13.60
C ALA A 40 15.87 -11.91 13.92
N SER A 41 17.08 -11.96 13.37
CA SER A 41 18.12 -10.94 13.58
C SER A 41 17.76 -9.61 12.91
N LEU A 42 17.33 -9.66 11.65
CA LEU A 42 16.84 -8.49 10.90
C LEU A 42 15.64 -7.83 11.56
N THR A 43 14.66 -8.61 12.01
CA THR A 43 13.46 -8.09 12.67
C THR A 43 13.76 -7.55 14.08
N ALA A 44 14.69 -8.15 14.82
CA ALA A 44 15.15 -7.62 16.10
C ALA A 44 15.89 -6.28 15.93
N GLY A 45 16.77 -6.18 14.94
CA GLY A 45 17.45 -4.93 14.59
C GLY A 45 16.46 -3.84 14.17
N LEU A 46 15.50 -4.19 13.31
CA LEU A 46 14.47 -3.27 12.84
C LEU A 46 13.60 -2.78 14.01
N LYS A 47 13.24 -3.67 14.94
CA LYS A 47 12.48 -3.32 16.15
C LYS A 47 13.24 -2.30 17.00
N SER A 48 14.55 -2.49 17.19
CA SER A 48 15.38 -1.57 17.96
C SER A 48 15.45 -0.18 17.29
N GLN A 49 15.71 -0.14 15.99
CA GLN A 49 15.73 1.13 15.24
C GLN A 49 14.37 1.82 15.23
N LEU A 50 13.28 1.07 15.06
CA LEU A 50 11.94 1.64 15.05
C LEU A 50 11.57 2.19 16.44
N LEU A 51 11.93 1.49 17.51
CA LEU A 51 11.73 1.99 18.87
C LEU A 51 12.49 3.29 19.12
N ASP A 52 13.77 3.34 18.75
CA ASP A 52 14.58 4.56 18.88
C ASP A 52 14.01 5.72 18.06
N TYR A 53 13.65 5.45 16.80
CA TYR A 53 13.05 6.44 15.92
C TYR A 53 11.75 7.01 16.52
N LEU A 54 10.84 6.13 16.95
CA LEU A 54 9.54 6.53 17.50
C LEU A 54 9.63 7.23 18.87
N THR A 55 10.71 7.00 19.63
CA THR A 55 10.85 7.54 21.00
C THR A 55 11.70 8.81 21.05
N ASN A 56 12.75 8.88 20.22
CA ASN A 56 13.80 9.88 20.37
C ASN A 56 13.97 10.81 19.15
N GLN A 57 13.49 10.41 17.98
CA GLN A 57 13.77 11.14 16.73
C GLN A 57 12.55 11.81 16.13
N ILE A 58 11.33 11.40 16.52
CA ILE A 58 10.10 11.99 16.01
C ILE A 58 9.35 12.75 17.07
N GLU A 59 8.75 13.85 16.63
CA GLU A 59 7.75 14.59 17.37
C GLU A 59 6.48 14.62 16.52
N VAL A 60 5.36 14.17 17.09
CA VAL A 60 4.07 14.24 16.41
C VAL A 60 3.50 15.64 16.64
N VAL A 61 3.60 16.49 15.63
CA VAL A 61 3.04 17.85 15.66
C VAL A 61 1.71 17.87 14.92
N GLN A 62 0.69 18.45 15.54
CA GLN A 62 -0.57 18.74 14.87
C GLN A 62 -0.45 20.05 14.10
N VAL A 63 -0.65 19.98 12.79
CA VAL A 63 -0.70 21.17 11.92
C VAL A 63 -2.15 21.36 11.50
N GLU A 64 -2.72 22.49 11.87
CA GLU A 64 -4.01 22.92 11.33
C GLU A 64 -3.79 23.36 9.88
N ILE A 65 -4.32 22.60 8.94
CA ILE A 65 -4.32 22.96 7.53
C ILE A 65 -5.62 23.75 7.28
N PRO A 66 -5.55 25.06 7.01
CA PRO A 66 -6.74 25.81 6.65
C PRO A 66 -7.27 25.27 5.32
N LEU A 67 -8.36 24.52 5.37
CA LEU A 67 -9.09 24.15 4.17
C LEU A 67 -9.62 25.44 3.56
N SER A 68 -9.20 25.74 2.33
CA SER A 68 -9.79 26.83 1.57
C SER A 68 -11.30 26.63 1.50
N THR A 69 -12.08 27.59 2.00
CA THR A 69 -13.55 27.58 1.87
C THR A 69 -14.02 27.67 0.41
N GLN A 70 -13.08 27.84 -0.54
CA GLN A 70 -13.31 27.91 -1.99
C GLN A 70 -13.19 26.58 -2.73
N THR A 71 -12.87 25.47 -2.07
CA THR A 71 -12.98 24.16 -2.72
C THR A 71 -14.46 23.78 -2.78
N GLY A 72 -15.17 24.29 -3.77
CA GLY A 72 -16.44 23.71 -4.20
C GLY A 72 -16.25 22.22 -4.45
N ASN A 73 -17.28 21.41 -4.19
CA ASN A 73 -17.19 19.97 -4.42
C ASN A 73 -16.91 19.72 -5.92
N PRO A 74 -15.72 19.21 -6.30
CA PRO A 74 -15.32 19.08 -7.70
C PRO A 74 -16.19 18.08 -8.48
N TRP A 75 -16.97 17.26 -7.77
CA TRP A 75 -17.93 16.33 -8.34
C TRP A 75 -19.26 17.00 -8.71
N LEU A 76 -19.58 18.16 -8.14
CA LEU A 76 -20.80 18.89 -8.50
C LEU A 76 -20.70 19.48 -9.92
N ASP A 77 -19.51 19.90 -10.34
CA ASP A 77 -19.27 20.40 -11.71
C ASP A 77 -19.50 19.32 -12.78
N LYS A 78 -19.45 18.04 -12.39
CA LYS A 78 -19.66 16.89 -13.27
C LYS A 78 -21.05 16.27 -13.12
N PHE A 79 -21.88 16.78 -12.22
CA PHE A 79 -23.19 16.23 -11.95
C PHE A 79 -24.11 16.41 -13.16
N GLY A 80 -24.61 15.30 -13.72
CA GLY A 80 -25.49 15.31 -14.90
C GLY A 80 -24.78 15.46 -16.24
N TRP A 81 -23.44 15.34 -16.29
CA TRP A 81 -22.66 15.47 -17.54
C TRP A 81 -23.14 14.54 -18.66
N PHE A 82 -23.68 13.37 -18.32
CA PHE A 82 -24.17 12.37 -19.27
C PHE A 82 -25.69 12.36 -19.44
N LYS A 83 -26.41 13.32 -18.84
CA LYS A 83 -27.89 13.31 -18.82
C LYS A 83 -28.50 13.30 -20.22
N ASP A 84 -27.91 14.07 -21.13
CA ASP A 84 -28.41 14.26 -22.50
C ASP A 84 -27.50 13.57 -23.53
N ASP A 85 -26.60 12.67 -23.09
CA ASP A 85 -25.72 11.93 -23.99
C ASP A 85 -26.45 10.69 -24.55
N PRO A 86 -26.74 10.64 -25.86
CA PRO A 86 -27.48 9.54 -26.48
C PRO A 86 -26.69 8.23 -26.53
N THR A 87 -25.38 8.26 -26.26
CA THR A 87 -24.48 7.10 -26.28
C THR A 87 -24.16 6.58 -24.88
N PHE A 88 -24.74 7.18 -23.84
CA PHE A 88 -24.45 6.79 -22.46
C PHE A 88 -24.84 5.33 -22.15
N ASP A 89 -25.95 4.86 -22.72
CA ASP A 89 -26.39 3.46 -22.55
C ASP A 89 -25.38 2.47 -23.18
N ASP A 90 -24.79 2.82 -24.32
CA ASP A 90 -23.75 2.02 -24.98
C ASP A 90 -22.48 1.97 -24.10
N LEU A 91 -22.07 3.11 -23.55
CA LEU A 91 -20.96 3.19 -22.61
C LEU A 91 -21.20 2.32 -21.36
N GLN A 92 -22.41 2.31 -20.82
CA GLN A 92 -22.77 1.46 -19.68
C GLN A 92 -22.70 -0.02 -20.03
N ALA A 93 -23.14 -0.41 -21.24
CA ALA A 93 -23.07 -1.78 -21.71
C ALA A 93 -21.62 -2.27 -21.85
N GLU A 94 -20.73 -1.46 -22.42
CA GLU A 94 -19.30 -1.77 -22.55
C GLU A 94 -18.61 -1.92 -21.19
N ILE A 95 -18.91 -1.03 -20.23
CA ILE A 95 -18.39 -1.14 -18.86
C ILE A 95 -18.88 -2.42 -18.18
N ALA A 96 -20.14 -2.81 -18.38
CA ALA A 96 -20.70 -4.03 -17.82
C ALA A 96 -20.04 -5.29 -18.40
N ALA A 97 -19.84 -5.33 -19.72
CA ALA A 97 -19.14 -6.42 -20.39
C ALA A 97 -17.69 -6.56 -19.88
N TYR A 98 -16.96 -5.44 -19.79
CA TYR A 98 -15.60 -5.42 -19.25
C TYR A 98 -15.52 -5.97 -17.82
N ARG A 99 -16.47 -5.61 -16.95
CA ARG A 99 -16.50 -6.13 -15.56
C ARG A 99 -16.76 -7.63 -15.52
N GLN A 100 -17.69 -8.13 -16.34
CA GLN A 100 -17.94 -9.57 -16.44
C GLN A 100 -16.71 -10.35 -16.90
N ASP A 101 -15.92 -9.78 -17.81
CA ASP A 101 -14.68 -10.40 -18.27
C ASP A 101 -13.59 -10.40 -17.19
N ILE A 102 -13.52 -9.36 -16.35
CA ILE A 102 -12.65 -9.35 -15.17
C ILE A 102 -13.11 -10.39 -14.16
N ASP A 103 -14.40 -10.42 -13.83
CA ASP A 103 -14.95 -11.34 -12.84
C ASP A 103 -14.73 -12.80 -13.26
N ARG A 104 -14.87 -13.10 -14.57
CA ARG A 104 -14.55 -14.43 -15.13
C ARG A 104 -13.06 -14.78 -15.05
N GLN A 105 -12.18 -13.80 -15.14
CA GLN A 105 -10.73 -14.00 -14.97
C GLN A 105 -10.32 -14.09 -13.50
N MET A 106 -11.15 -13.61 -12.58
CA MET A 106 -10.92 -13.61 -11.14
C MET A 106 -11.66 -14.74 -10.40
N GLU A 107 -12.54 -15.52 -11.05
CA GLU A 107 -13.03 -16.77 -10.50
C GLU A 107 -11.82 -17.71 -10.25
N PRO A 108 -11.48 -18.02 -8.99
CA PRO A 108 -10.40 -18.93 -8.70
C PRO A 108 -10.79 -20.32 -9.21
N ASP A 109 -9.89 -20.93 -9.96
CA ASP A 109 -9.97 -22.33 -10.43
C ASP A 109 -10.43 -23.21 -9.25
N GLY A 110 -11.71 -23.58 -9.31
CA GLY A 110 -12.39 -24.29 -8.24
C GLY A 110 -11.87 -25.71 -8.17
N ASP A 111 -11.30 -26.04 -7.01
CA ASP A 111 -11.29 -27.37 -6.38
C ASP A 111 -11.02 -28.57 -7.31
N VAL A 112 -9.78 -29.03 -7.27
CA VAL A 112 -9.39 -30.39 -7.64
C VAL A 112 -10.12 -31.40 -6.74
N ALA A 113 -11.16 -32.03 -7.28
CA ALA A 113 -11.77 -33.26 -6.74
C ALA A 113 -11.18 -34.50 -7.41
#